data_AF-A0A921Z1P4-F1
#
_entry.id   AF-A0A921Z1P4-F1
#
_cell.length_a   1.000
_cell.length_b   1.000
_cell.length_c   1.000
_cell.angle_alpha   90.00
_cell.angle_beta   90.00
_cell.angle_gamma   90.00
#
_symmetry.space_group_name_H-M   'P 1'
#
loop_
_entity.id
_entity.type
_entity.pdbx_description
1 polymer ?
#
loop_
_entity_poly.entity_id
_entity_poly.type
_entity_poly.pdbx_seq_one_letter_code
_entity_poly.pdbx_strand_id
1 'polypeptide(L)'
;MQNGDGTPTAADTTKKTLPEEVTKQSYRLQVWRHLETSGLAMFPRPVYNRIPNFKGAAEAAAKLAELDVFKNATTVKVNPDKPQEPVRVICLEQQKTLYVPVPRLQNGFLNRLELPEGETGPAAIRKAVSRNGMETYGKPIGIEDSVTLDLVVMGSVAVSKEGYRIGKGRGYGDLEFGLMMHMKAIKSDTIVATTVHDCQVFDTLPAELFGPHDVPIDIIITPTQVIETQRMSQRPVGILWHLLSNRRVQLMPVLGQLREIEMLAGRACTLQELDTDVDERAATRTRRLRRRTRSHKSHSEGEGNTTEGEEGKTPGKPRRSARRRNSNKSAGKEPKEGKEGETKPRRPRRQRPVIDFSVKISNISPNTRVRDLKQALSERGVKPQIMVWKGFRGFCYLHFFKPSPQKGEGDTGAPAAASMDSVLAALAQMSLGGSGGSAPDGAADAPDKPRLLCVEPAPPRQPQPAAEVH
;
A
#
# COMPACT_ATOMS: atom_id res chain seq x y z
N MET A 1 -18.69 -42.38 65.90
CA MET A 1 -18.30 -42.57 64.49
C MET A 1 -18.63 -41.28 63.77
N GLN A 2 -17.64 -40.38 63.68
CA GLN A 2 -17.78 -39.02 63.15
C GLN A 2 -17.42 -39.01 61.66
N ASN A 3 -18.19 -38.23 60.90
CA ASN A 3 -18.09 -38.04 59.46
C ASN A 3 -16.71 -37.49 59.08
N GLY A 4 -16.05 -38.15 58.13
CA GLY A 4 -14.80 -37.71 57.54
C GLY A 4 -15.02 -36.57 56.56
N ASP A 5 -14.38 -35.44 56.82
CA ASP A 5 -14.33 -34.27 55.97
C ASP A 5 -13.28 -34.50 54.86
N GLY A 6 -13.75 -34.79 53.65
CA GLY A 6 -12.94 -34.94 52.45
C GLY A 6 -13.06 -33.68 51.59
N THR A 7 -12.17 -32.71 51.80
CA THR A 7 -11.98 -31.56 50.91
C THR A 7 -11.60 -32.03 49.49
N PRO A 8 -12.30 -31.58 48.43
CA PRO A 8 -11.92 -31.92 47.06
C PRO A 8 -10.72 -31.08 46.63
N THR A 9 -9.67 -31.78 46.19
CA THR A 9 -8.50 -31.23 45.50
C THR A 9 -8.90 -30.39 44.29
N ALA A 10 -8.38 -29.16 44.24
CA ALA A 10 -8.53 -28.25 43.11
C ALA A 10 -7.96 -28.89 41.84
N ALA A 11 -8.81 -29.05 40.82
CA ALA A 11 -8.42 -29.49 39.50
C ALA A 11 -7.51 -28.42 38.87
N ASP A 12 -6.23 -28.76 38.72
CA ASP A 12 -5.23 -28.01 37.98
C ASP A 12 -5.70 -27.87 36.52
N THR A 13 -6.25 -26.70 36.21
CA THR A 13 -6.67 -26.36 34.86
C THR A 13 -5.46 -25.84 34.11
N THR A 14 -4.56 -26.75 33.74
CA THR A 14 -3.50 -26.44 32.78
C THR A 14 -4.17 -25.98 31.48
N LYS A 15 -4.18 -24.66 31.24
CA LYS A 15 -4.51 -24.07 29.95
C LYS A 15 -3.58 -24.71 28.93
N LYS A 16 -4.13 -25.64 28.14
CA LYS A 16 -3.45 -26.24 27.00
C LYS A 16 -3.16 -25.11 26.01
N THR A 17 -1.97 -24.54 26.07
CA THR A 17 -1.51 -23.52 25.13
C THR A 17 -1.47 -24.18 23.77
N LEU A 18 -2.37 -23.79 22.87
CA LEU A 18 -2.32 -24.23 21.48
C LEU A 18 -0.93 -23.86 20.92
N PRO A 19 -0.28 -24.73 20.12
CA PRO A 19 0.99 -24.41 19.49
C PRO A 19 0.84 -23.09 18.73
N GLU A 20 1.77 -22.16 18.96
CA GLU A 20 1.75 -20.87 18.28
C GLU A 20 1.88 -21.10 16.77
N GLU A 21 0.91 -20.62 15.99
CA GLU A 21 0.86 -20.84 14.55
C GLU A 21 2.13 -20.28 13.89
N VAL A 22 2.86 -21.13 13.19
CA VAL A 22 4.09 -20.74 12.48
C VAL A 22 3.70 -19.95 11.24
N THR A 23 3.94 -18.64 11.27
CA THR A 23 3.62 -17.71 10.18
C THR A 23 4.78 -16.76 9.95
N LYS A 24 4.82 -16.08 8.80
CA LYS A 24 5.78 -14.96 8.62
C LYS A 24 5.68 -13.91 9.73
N GLN A 25 4.50 -13.75 10.34
CA GLN A 25 4.31 -12.79 11.43
C GLN A 25 4.91 -13.27 12.75
N SER A 26 4.87 -14.56 13.06
CA SER A 26 5.50 -15.10 14.28
C SER A 26 7.02 -14.91 14.23
N TYR A 27 7.66 -15.17 13.09
CA TYR A 27 9.09 -14.87 12.88
C TYR A 27 9.43 -13.38 13.05
N ARG A 28 8.59 -12.47 12.51
CA ARG A 28 8.80 -11.03 12.73
C ARG A 28 8.76 -10.67 14.21
N LEU A 29 7.76 -11.17 14.94
CA LEU A 29 7.61 -10.92 16.37
C LEU A 29 8.78 -11.49 17.17
N GLN A 30 9.23 -12.70 16.84
CA GLN A 30 10.40 -13.34 17.44
C GLN A 30 11.65 -12.46 17.28
N VAL A 31 11.98 -12.07 16.06
CA VAL A 31 13.16 -11.23 15.78
C VAL A 31 13.05 -9.86 16.43
N TRP A 32 11.93 -9.16 16.25
CA TRP A 32 11.74 -7.83 16.83
C TRP A 32 11.85 -7.87 18.35
N ARG A 33 11.21 -8.86 19.00
CA ARG A 33 11.31 -9.05 20.45
C ARG A 33 12.75 -9.30 20.87
N HIS A 34 13.44 -10.23 20.20
CA HIS A 34 14.82 -10.58 20.55
C HIS A 34 15.76 -9.36 20.43
N LEU A 35 15.68 -8.59 19.33
CA LEU A 35 16.51 -7.40 19.16
C LEU A 35 16.26 -6.34 20.25
N GLU A 36 15.02 -6.13 20.66
CA GLU A 36 14.66 -5.20 21.73
C GLU A 36 15.14 -5.67 23.11
N THR A 37 14.92 -6.95 23.45
CA THR A 37 15.24 -7.49 24.78
C THR A 37 16.73 -7.74 24.96
N SER A 38 17.45 -8.06 23.89
CA SER A 38 18.90 -8.30 23.92
C SER A 38 19.72 -7.01 23.77
N GLY A 39 19.07 -5.83 23.68
CA GLY A 39 19.76 -4.54 23.56
C GLY A 39 20.54 -4.39 22.24
N LEU A 40 20.14 -5.11 21.19
CA LEU A 40 20.75 -5.09 19.86
C LEU A 40 20.05 -4.08 18.93
N ALA A 41 18.80 -3.71 19.24
CA ALA A 41 18.04 -2.72 18.49
C ALA A 41 18.67 -1.32 18.57
N MET A 42 18.86 -0.69 17.41
CA MET A 42 19.32 0.69 17.27
C MET A 42 18.17 1.62 16.87
N PHE A 43 18.34 2.93 17.07
CA PHE A 43 17.33 3.91 16.65
C PHE A 43 17.06 3.82 15.14
N PRO A 44 15.80 3.86 14.67
CA PRO A 44 14.57 4.16 15.42
C PRO A 44 14.01 2.97 16.20
N ARG A 45 13.67 3.21 17.47
CA ARG A 45 13.01 2.25 18.37
C ARG A 45 11.56 2.69 18.67
N PRO A 46 10.64 1.75 18.94
CA PRO A 46 10.87 0.31 18.85
C PRO A 46 10.90 -0.19 17.39
N VAL A 47 11.52 -1.34 17.15
CA VAL A 47 11.72 -1.93 15.81
C VAL A 47 10.48 -2.64 15.26
N TYR A 48 9.42 -2.81 16.05
CA TYR A 48 8.16 -3.41 15.61
C TYR A 48 7.58 -2.71 14.37
N ASN A 49 7.09 -3.51 13.42
CA ASN A 49 6.54 -3.07 12.13
C ASN A 49 7.54 -2.34 11.22
N ARG A 50 8.84 -2.55 11.42
CA ARG A 50 9.93 -1.96 10.62
C ARG A 50 10.90 -3.05 10.19
N ILE A 51 11.74 -2.73 9.20
CA ILE A 51 13.02 -3.41 9.07
C ILE A 51 13.86 -2.95 10.27
N PRO A 52 14.29 -3.86 11.15
CA PRO A 52 14.89 -3.48 12.43
C PRO A 52 16.29 -2.90 12.22
N ASN A 53 16.57 -1.73 12.80
CA ASN A 53 17.95 -1.26 12.87
C ASN A 53 18.69 -1.97 14.01
N PHE A 54 19.96 -2.28 13.82
CA PHE A 54 20.73 -3.15 14.70
C PHE A 54 22.16 -2.63 14.93
N LYS A 55 22.75 -3.01 16.07
CA LYS A 55 24.18 -2.81 16.35
C LYS A 55 25.00 -3.63 15.36
N GLY A 56 25.97 -3.02 14.67
CA GLY A 56 26.73 -3.70 13.64
C GLY A 56 26.31 -3.36 12.20
N ALA A 57 25.32 -2.48 11.99
CA ALA A 57 24.82 -2.18 10.64
C ALA A 57 25.87 -1.54 9.72
N ALA A 58 26.80 -0.75 10.26
CA ALA A 58 27.88 -0.15 9.49
C ALA A 58 28.95 -1.19 9.11
N GLU A 59 29.24 -2.12 10.02
CA GLU A 59 30.17 -3.22 9.85
C GLU A 59 29.67 -4.21 8.79
N ALA A 60 28.38 -4.54 8.80
CA ALA A 60 27.75 -5.32 7.74
C ALA A 60 27.82 -4.59 6.39
N ALA A 61 27.59 -3.27 6.35
CA ALA A 61 27.71 -2.51 5.12
C ALA A 61 29.16 -2.44 4.59
N ALA A 62 30.14 -2.29 5.47
CA ALA A 62 31.56 -2.32 5.11
C ALA A 62 31.95 -3.68 4.51
N LYS A 63 31.47 -4.79 5.08
CA LYS A 63 31.70 -6.13 4.50
C LYS A 63 31.08 -6.30 3.12
N LEU A 64 29.86 -5.78 2.90
CA LEU A 64 29.26 -5.77 1.58
C LEU A 64 30.14 -5.00 0.58
N ALA A 65 30.72 -3.87 1.00
CA ALA A 65 31.58 -3.05 0.17
C ALA A 65 32.86 -3.76 -0.30
N GLU A 66 33.30 -4.79 0.43
CA GLU A 66 34.48 -5.58 0.09
C GLU A 66 34.23 -6.68 -0.95
N LEU A 67 32.96 -7.00 -1.24
CA LEU A 67 32.61 -8.04 -2.20
C LEU A 67 32.77 -7.55 -3.64
N ASP A 68 33.24 -8.43 -4.53
CA ASP A 68 33.41 -8.12 -5.95
C ASP A 68 32.09 -7.70 -6.62
N VAL A 69 30.98 -8.30 -6.22
CA VAL A 69 29.65 -7.89 -6.70
C VAL A 69 29.32 -6.43 -6.40
N PHE A 70 29.79 -5.89 -5.27
CA PHE A 70 29.59 -4.49 -4.92
C PHE A 70 30.64 -3.61 -5.59
N LYS A 71 31.91 -4.02 -5.58
CA LYS A 71 33.02 -3.29 -6.21
C LYS A 71 32.74 -3.05 -7.69
N ASN A 72 32.28 -4.08 -8.41
CA ASN A 72 31.99 -4.03 -9.84
C ASN A 72 30.64 -3.35 -10.19
N ALA A 73 29.71 -3.23 -9.24
CA ALA A 73 28.44 -2.57 -9.49
C ALA A 73 28.62 -1.05 -9.67
N THR A 74 28.15 -0.50 -10.79
CA THR A 74 28.12 0.95 -11.03
C THR A 74 26.78 1.55 -10.62
N THR A 75 25.71 0.77 -10.76
CA THR A 75 24.36 1.17 -10.44
C THR A 75 23.74 0.25 -9.39
N VAL A 76 23.35 0.81 -8.25
CA VAL A 76 22.88 0.03 -7.09
C VAL A 76 21.53 0.56 -6.63
N LYS A 77 20.59 -0.35 -6.39
CA LYS A 77 19.34 -0.02 -5.68
C LYS A 77 19.45 -0.39 -4.21
N VAL A 78 19.12 0.53 -3.32
CA VAL A 78 19.13 0.29 -1.86
C VAL A 78 17.81 0.74 -1.25
N ASN A 79 17.18 -0.13 -0.45
CA ASN A 79 15.96 0.21 0.29
C ASN A 79 16.14 1.44 1.21
N PRO A 80 15.08 2.25 1.46
CA PRO A 80 15.17 3.48 2.26
C PRO A 80 15.19 3.25 3.78
N ASP A 81 15.08 2.00 4.24
CA ASP A 81 15.04 1.68 5.66
C ASP A 81 16.36 2.06 6.37
N LYS A 82 16.29 2.40 7.66
CA LYS A 82 17.45 2.88 8.44
C LYS A 82 18.65 1.91 8.50
N PRO A 83 18.50 0.59 8.69
CA PRO A 83 19.66 -0.32 8.70
C PRO A 83 20.44 -0.37 7.38
N GLN A 84 19.85 0.07 6.26
CA GLN A 84 20.52 0.15 4.97
C GLN A 84 21.13 1.53 4.69
N GLU A 85 20.99 2.50 5.60
CA GLU A 85 21.61 3.83 5.43
C GLU A 85 23.14 3.78 5.25
N PRO A 86 23.91 2.96 6.00
CA PRO A 86 25.35 2.88 5.79
C PRO A 86 25.72 2.38 4.37
N VAL A 87 24.93 1.47 3.79
CA VAL A 87 25.14 1.02 2.40
C VAL A 87 24.91 2.18 1.43
N ARG A 88 23.87 2.99 1.63
CA ARG A 88 23.60 4.19 0.80
C ARG A 88 24.73 5.20 0.89
N VAL A 89 25.30 5.41 2.09
CA VAL A 89 26.46 6.28 2.29
C VAL A 89 27.64 5.79 1.46
N ILE A 90 28.01 4.51 1.59
CA ILE A 90 29.13 3.92 0.87
C ILE A 90 28.92 4.01 -0.65
N CYS A 91 27.71 3.76 -1.15
CA CYS A 91 27.41 3.93 -2.58
C CYS A 91 27.76 5.34 -3.08
N LEU A 92 27.34 6.39 -2.36
CA LEU A 92 27.63 7.77 -2.77
C LEU A 92 29.09 8.17 -2.55
N GLU A 93 29.74 7.68 -1.49
CA GLU A 93 31.18 7.90 -1.24
C GLU A 93 32.03 7.30 -2.37
N GLN A 94 31.62 6.14 -2.89
CA GLN A 94 32.26 5.47 -4.04
C GLN A 94 31.70 5.92 -5.40
N GLN A 95 30.96 7.03 -5.46
CA GLN A 95 30.43 7.62 -6.69
C GLN A 95 29.57 6.66 -7.55
N LYS A 96 28.92 5.69 -6.92
CA LYS A 96 27.96 4.80 -7.59
C LYS A 96 26.65 5.52 -7.83
N THR A 97 25.95 5.15 -8.91
CA THR A 97 24.60 5.65 -9.16
C THR A 97 23.63 4.94 -8.22
N LEU A 98 23.08 5.68 -7.25
CA LEU A 98 22.21 5.13 -6.21
C LEU A 98 20.73 5.35 -6.55
N TYR A 99 19.98 4.26 -6.62
CA TYR A 99 18.52 4.29 -6.74
C TYR A 99 17.85 3.90 -5.42
N VAL A 100 16.81 4.64 -5.04
CA VAL A 100 16.02 4.37 -3.82
C VAL A 100 14.53 4.32 -4.16
N PRO A 101 13.77 3.32 -3.68
CA PRO A 101 12.32 3.27 -3.81
C PRO A 101 11.59 4.48 -3.24
N VAL A 102 10.57 4.93 -3.96
CA VAL A 102 9.61 5.91 -3.44
C VAL A 102 8.78 5.24 -2.32
N PRO A 103 8.67 5.86 -1.14
CA PRO A 103 7.93 5.30 -0.03
C PRO A 103 6.52 4.85 -0.43
N ARG A 104 6.23 3.56 -0.18
CA ARG A 104 4.90 2.94 -0.39
C ARG A 104 4.41 2.96 -1.84
N LEU A 105 5.26 3.29 -2.82
CA LEU A 105 4.90 3.37 -4.24
C LEU A 105 3.73 4.34 -4.51
N GLN A 106 3.59 5.39 -3.69
CA GLN A 106 2.44 6.32 -3.78
C GLN A 106 2.62 7.37 -4.88
N ASN A 107 3.83 7.91 -5.03
CA ASN A 107 4.11 9.07 -5.89
C ASN A 107 5.22 8.79 -6.92
N GLY A 108 5.45 7.53 -7.26
CA GLY A 108 6.53 7.13 -8.17
C GLY A 108 7.07 5.75 -7.86
N PHE A 109 8.13 5.37 -8.56
CA PHE A 109 8.74 4.05 -8.47
C PHE A 109 10.10 4.09 -7.78
N LEU A 110 11.11 4.60 -8.47
CA LEU A 110 12.46 4.80 -7.95
C LEU A 110 12.81 6.29 -8.04
N ASN A 111 13.71 6.72 -7.16
CA ASN A 111 14.42 7.98 -7.27
C ASN A 111 15.90 7.68 -7.50
N ARG A 112 16.51 8.32 -8.51
CA ARG A 112 17.97 8.43 -8.58
C ARG A 112 18.39 9.50 -7.58
N LEU A 113 19.15 9.11 -6.57
CA LEU A 113 19.55 10.02 -5.50
C LEU A 113 20.74 10.86 -5.95
N GLU A 114 20.61 12.18 -5.80
CA GLU A 114 21.69 13.13 -6.06
C GLU A 114 22.09 13.86 -4.78
N LEU A 115 23.29 14.46 -4.79
CA LEU A 115 23.72 15.34 -3.70
C LEU A 115 23.01 16.69 -3.81
N PRO A 116 22.88 17.43 -2.68
CA PRO A 116 22.42 18.81 -2.72
C PRO A 116 23.28 19.65 -3.66
N GLU A 117 22.65 20.53 -4.43
CA GLU A 117 23.33 21.36 -5.42
C GLU A 117 24.45 22.20 -4.79
N GLY A 118 25.65 22.14 -5.38
CA GLY A 118 26.83 22.85 -4.87
C GLY A 118 27.45 22.27 -3.59
N GLU A 119 26.88 21.23 -2.99
CA GLU A 119 27.43 20.58 -1.79
C GLU A 119 28.18 19.28 -2.17
N THR A 120 29.33 19.05 -1.54
CA THR A 120 30.12 17.81 -1.70
C THR A 120 30.59 17.26 -0.35
N GLY A 121 31.11 16.03 -0.36
CA GLY A 121 31.71 15.40 0.80
C GLY A 121 30.72 14.77 1.80
N PRO A 122 31.21 14.31 2.97
CA PRO A 122 30.44 13.44 3.87
C PRO A 122 29.18 14.08 4.45
N ALA A 123 29.17 15.40 4.66
CA ALA A 123 28.00 16.10 5.17
C ALA A 123 26.84 16.13 4.14
N ALA A 124 27.18 16.41 2.88
CA ALA A 124 26.23 16.39 1.76
C ALA A 124 25.63 15.00 1.55
N ILE A 125 26.48 13.96 1.61
CA ILE A 125 26.07 12.56 1.52
C ILE A 125 25.08 12.20 2.64
N ARG A 126 25.41 12.51 3.90
CA ARG A 126 24.51 12.26 5.05
C ARG A 126 23.17 12.98 4.90
N LYS A 127 23.19 14.21 4.38
CA LYS A 127 21.98 14.99 4.10
C LYS A 127 21.13 14.29 3.04
N ALA A 128 21.73 13.84 1.94
CA ALA A 128 21.06 13.17 0.83
C ALA A 128 20.42 11.82 1.21
N VAL A 129 21.14 10.95 1.93
CA VAL A 129 20.65 9.60 2.27
C VAL A 129 19.64 9.56 3.42
N SER A 130 19.42 10.70 4.07
CA SER A 130 18.40 10.86 5.11
C SER A 130 17.00 10.69 4.52
N ARG A 131 16.00 10.41 5.36
CA ARG A 131 14.61 10.26 4.89
C ARG A 131 14.12 11.48 4.12
N ASN A 132 14.36 12.68 4.66
CA ASN A 132 13.94 13.93 4.01
C ASN A 132 14.81 14.21 2.78
N GLY A 133 16.11 13.90 2.84
CA GLY A 133 17.02 14.04 1.72
C GLY A 133 16.61 13.21 0.51
N MET A 134 16.23 11.95 0.71
CA MET A 134 15.79 11.08 -0.39
C MET A 134 14.50 11.56 -1.07
N GLU A 135 13.67 12.32 -0.35
CA GLU A 135 12.47 12.97 -0.88
C GLU A 135 12.79 14.29 -1.58
N THR A 136 13.75 15.06 -1.07
CA THR A 136 14.13 16.37 -1.62
C THR A 136 15.07 16.28 -2.82
N TYR A 137 16.05 15.39 -2.78
CA TYR A 137 17.14 15.27 -3.77
C TYR A 137 17.00 14.05 -4.67
N GLY A 138 15.90 13.30 -4.53
CA GLY A 138 15.59 12.17 -5.38
C GLY A 138 15.02 12.64 -6.71
N LYS A 139 15.69 12.34 -7.82
CA LYS A 139 15.13 12.53 -9.17
C LYS A 139 14.23 11.34 -9.53
N PRO A 140 12.93 11.56 -9.78
CA PRO A 140 11.99 10.46 -10.01
C PRO A 140 12.31 9.75 -11.32
N ILE A 141 12.10 8.44 -11.27
CA ILE A 141 12.20 7.51 -12.40
C ILE A 141 10.83 6.89 -12.58
N GLY A 142 10.25 7.11 -13.74
CA GLY A 142 8.99 6.54 -14.19
C GLY A 142 9.14 5.09 -14.63
N ILE A 143 7.99 4.44 -14.86
CA ILE A 143 7.96 3.03 -15.30
C ILE A 143 8.40 2.82 -16.75
N GLU A 144 8.42 3.89 -17.54
CA GLU A 144 8.82 3.86 -18.95
C GLU A 144 10.30 4.24 -19.14
N ASP A 145 10.97 4.70 -18.09
CA ASP A 145 12.39 5.03 -18.14
C ASP A 145 13.25 3.76 -18.25
N SER A 146 14.28 3.82 -19.08
CA SER A 146 15.26 2.75 -19.20
C SER A 146 16.34 2.91 -18.13
N VAL A 147 16.36 1.99 -17.16
CA VAL A 147 17.39 1.87 -16.12
C VAL A 147 17.96 0.46 -16.16
N THR A 148 19.20 0.26 -15.73
CA THR A 148 19.77 -1.07 -15.46
C THR A 148 20.47 -1.01 -14.12
N LEU A 149 20.15 -1.97 -13.25
CA LEU A 149 20.71 -2.07 -11.89
C LEU A 149 21.59 -3.32 -11.82
N ASP A 150 22.81 -3.14 -11.33
CA ASP A 150 23.80 -4.21 -11.21
C ASP A 150 23.61 -5.00 -9.91
N LEU A 151 23.16 -4.32 -8.85
CA LEU A 151 22.97 -4.87 -7.51
C LEU A 151 21.71 -4.31 -6.85
N VAL A 152 20.97 -5.19 -6.17
CA VAL A 152 19.80 -4.83 -5.37
C VAL A 152 20.07 -5.15 -3.90
N VAL A 153 19.90 -4.16 -3.01
CA VAL A 153 20.03 -4.32 -1.56
C VAL A 153 18.68 -4.12 -0.89
N MET A 154 18.13 -5.20 -0.32
CA MET A 154 16.81 -5.21 0.31
C MET A 154 16.91 -5.27 1.83
N GLY A 155 16.00 -4.56 2.51
CA GLY A 155 15.82 -4.69 3.95
C GLY A 155 15.03 -5.94 4.33
N SER A 156 15.45 -6.62 5.40
CA SER A 156 14.86 -7.88 5.86
C SER A 156 14.64 -7.89 7.38
N VAL A 157 13.61 -8.60 7.83
CA VAL A 157 13.38 -8.89 9.25
C VAL A 157 14.02 -10.23 9.60
N ALA A 158 13.78 -11.26 8.79
CA ALA A 158 14.42 -12.57 8.94
C ALA A 158 14.84 -13.09 7.57
N VAL A 159 15.93 -13.85 7.53
CA VAL A 159 16.45 -14.53 6.34
C VAL A 159 16.96 -15.91 6.69
N SER A 160 17.00 -16.83 5.73
CA SER A 160 17.60 -18.15 5.90
C SER A 160 18.79 -18.39 4.97
N LYS A 161 19.65 -19.36 5.31
CA LYS A 161 20.76 -19.81 4.43
C LYS A 161 20.26 -20.41 3.10
N GLU A 162 19.01 -20.83 3.05
CA GLU A 162 18.31 -21.30 1.84
C GLU A 162 17.89 -20.14 0.91
N GLY A 163 18.02 -18.89 1.35
CA GLY A 163 17.69 -17.68 0.59
C GLY A 163 16.29 -17.13 0.84
N TYR A 164 15.46 -17.77 1.68
CA TYR A 164 14.13 -17.25 2.02
C TYR A 164 14.21 -15.95 2.80
N ARG A 165 13.31 -15.01 2.49
CA ARG A 165 13.32 -13.64 3.03
C ARG A 165 11.96 -13.23 3.60
N ILE A 166 11.95 -12.79 4.85
CA ILE A 166 10.78 -12.19 5.49
C ILE A 166 11.02 -10.68 5.64
N GLY A 167 10.31 -9.88 4.84
CA GLY A 167 10.27 -8.42 4.99
C GLY A 167 9.35 -7.97 6.14
N LYS A 168 9.14 -6.64 6.29
CA LYS A 168 8.29 -6.05 7.35
C LYS A 168 6.80 -6.41 7.32
N GLY A 169 6.33 -7.11 6.27
CA GLY A 169 4.97 -7.66 6.20
C GLY A 169 3.97 -6.88 5.36
N ARG A 170 4.42 -5.86 4.61
CA ARG A 170 3.57 -5.12 3.68
C ARG A 170 3.75 -5.50 2.22
N GLY A 171 4.75 -6.29 1.84
CA GLY A 171 4.98 -6.69 0.44
C GLY A 171 5.47 -5.58 -0.50
N TYR A 172 5.83 -4.40 0.00
CA TYR A 172 6.33 -3.31 -0.84
C TYR A 172 7.62 -3.67 -1.57
N GLY A 173 8.60 -4.26 -0.87
CA GLY A 173 9.88 -4.64 -1.50
C GLY A 173 9.72 -5.71 -2.58
N ASP A 174 8.77 -6.62 -2.40
CA ASP A 174 8.46 -7.67 -3.38
C ASP A 174 7.78 -7.08 -4.63
N LEU A 175 6.88 -6.11 -4.44
CA LEU A 175 6.28 -5.36 -5.55
C LEU A 175 7.29 -4.47 -6.28
N GLU A 176 8.17 -3.79 -5.54
CA GLU A 176 9.27 -3.03 -6.13
C GLU A 176 10.13 -3.92 -7.04
N PHE A 177 10.44 -5.14 -6.60
CA PHE A 177 11.19 -6.09 -7.42
C PHE A 177 10.42 -6.52 -8.67
N GLY A 178 9.14 -6.86 -8.55
CA GLY A 178 8.31 -7.19 -9.71
C GLY A 178 8.17 -6.05 -10.72
N LEU A 179 8.12 -4.80 -10.24
CA LEU A 179 8.17 -3.60 -11.09
C LEU A 179 9.54 -3.47 -11.80
N MET A 180 10.66 -3.66 -11.10
CA MET A 180 12.00 -3.61 -11.70
C MET A 180 12.17 -4.70 -12.79
N MET A 181 11.63 -5.89 -12.56
CA MET A 181 11.62 -6.98 -13.56
C MET A 181 10.83 -6.58 -14.81
N HIS A 182 9.63 -5.99 -14.64
CA HIS A 182 8.83 -5.54 -15.77
C HIS A 182 9.56 -4.48 -16.62
N MET A 183 10.17 -3.50 -15.95
CA MET A 183 10.95 -2.44 -16.60
C MET A 183 12.25 -2.95 -17.24
N LYS A 184 12.58 -4.24 -17.06
CA LYS A 184 13.88 -4.82 -17.42
C LYS A 184 15.05 -4.08 -16.76
N ALA A 185 14.78 -3.42 -15.64
CA ALA A 185 15.80 -2.75 -14.83
C ALA A 185 16.70 -3.75 -14.12
N ILE A 186 16.20 -4.96 -13.90
CA ILE A 186 16.95 -6.10 -13.40
C ILE A 186 16.63 -7.34 -14.23
N LYS A 187 17.51 -8.33 -14.15
CA LYS A 187 17.40 -9.64 -14.76
C LYS A 187 17.19 -10.72 -13.69
N SER A 188 16.83 -11.93 -14.11
CA SER A 188 16.67 -13.08 -13.20
C SER A 188 17.95 -13.46 -12.46
N ASP A 189 19.12 -13.05 -12.95
CA ASP A 189 20.44 -13.29 -12.36
C ASP A 189 21.01 -12.09 -11.58
N THR A 190 20.40 -10.89 -11.64
CA THR A 190 20.87 -9.69 -10.92
C THR A 190 20.99 -9.96 -9.41
N ILE A 191 22.15 -9.79 -8.80
CA ILE A 191 22.33 -10.17 -7.39
C ILE A 191 21.46 -9.35 -6.43
N VAL A 192 20.85 -10.03 -5.46
CA VAL A 192 20.06 -9.47 -4.36
C VAL A 192 20.76 -9.74 -3.04
N ALA A 193 21.25 -8.68 -2.40
CA ALA A 193 21.91 -8.73 -1.11
C ALA A 193 21.03 -8.18 0.01
N THR A 194 21.33 -8.55 1.26
CA THR A 194 20.72 -7.96 2.45
C THR A 194 21.76 -7.74 3.54
N THR A 195 21.60 -6.67 4.31
CA THR A 195 22.37 -6.44 5.54
C THR A 195 21.45 -6.63 6.75
N VAL A 196 21.83 -7.54 7.64
CA VAL A 196 21.05 -7.93 8.83
C VAL A 196 21.98 -8.23 10.01
N HIS A 197 21.45 -8.29 11.22
CA HIS A 197 22.18 -8.83 12.37
C HIS A 197 22.21 -10.37 12.32
N ASP A 198 23.21 -10.99 12.94
CA ASP A 198 23.37 -12.45 13.04
C ASP A 198 22.10 -13.16 13.55
N CYS A 199 21.45 -12.59 14.57
CA CYS A 199 20.20 -13.14 15.14
C CYS A 199 18.98 -13.09 14.20
N GLN A 200 19.10 -12.44 13.03
CA GLN A 200 18.07 -12.42 12.00
C GLN A 200 18.27 -13.53 10.96
N VAL A 201 19.39 -14.26 11.02
CA VAL A 201 19.74 -15.35 10.13
C VAL A 201 19.31 -16.67 10.76
N PHE A 202 18.52 -17.44 10.02
CA PHE A 202 18.04 -18.77 10.36
C PHE A 202 18.75 -19.79 9.48
N ASP A 203 18.88 -21.03 9.96
CA ASP A 203 19.38 -22.11 9.10
C ASP A 203 18.37 -22.40 7.98
N THR A 204 17.10 -22.57 8.35
CA THR A 204 15.98 -22.80 7.43
C THR A 204 14.78 -21.93 7.82
N LEU A 205 13.90 -21.67 6.84
CA LEU A 205 12.56 -21.14 7.09
C LEU A 205 11.55 -22.03 6.35
N PRO A 206 10.36 -22.33 6.91
CA PRO A 206 9.43 -23.24 6.27
C PRO A 206 9.01 -22.74 4.88
N ALA A 207 9.31 -23.53 3.84
CA ALA A 207 9.16 -23.14 2.44
C ALA A 207 7.71 -22.78 2.09
N GLU A 208 6.74 -23.43 2.72
CA GLU A 208 5.30 -23.21 2.54
C GLU A 208 4.83 -21.80 2.93
N LEU A 209 5.65 -21.05 3.69
CA LEU A 209 5.35 -19.65 4.00
C LEU A 209 5.58 -18.71 2.82
N PHE A 210 6.33 -19.16 1.80
CA PHE A 210 6.80 -18.32 0.69
C PHE A 210 6.06 -18.64 -0.59
N GLY A 211 5.49 -17.60 -1.19
CA GLY A 211 4.81 -17.67 -2.48
C GLY A 211 5.71 -17.22 -3.63
N PRO A 212 5.24 -17.35 -4.88
CA PRO A 212 5.99 -16.99 -6.09
C PRO A 212 6.31 -15.49 -6.23
N HIS A 213 5.76 -14.65 -5.35
CA HIS A 213 6.03 -13.22 -5.30
C HIS A 213 7.12 -12.84 -4.30
N ASP A 214 7.49 -13.73 -3.37
CA ASP A 214 8.52 -13.42 -2.38
C ASP A 214 9.90 -13.45 -3.03
N VAL A 215 10.65 -12.37 -2.85
CA VAL A 215 11.99 -12.24 -3.44
C VAL A 215 13.03 -12.96 -2.57
N PRO A 216 13.71 -14.00 -3.09
CA PRO A 216 14.82 -14.63 -2.38
C PRO A 216 16.05 -13.71 -2.32
N ILE A 217 16.89 -13.91 -1.30
CA ILE A 217 18.20 -13.28 -1.14
C ILE A 217 19.28 -14.21 -1.68
N ASP A 218 20.32 -13.64 -2.25
CA ASP A 218 21.51 -14.36 -2.73
C ASP A 218 22.66 -14.30 -1.74
N ILE A 219 22.86 -13.12 -1.15
CA ILE A 219 23.96 -12.86 -0.24
C ILE A 219 23.42 -12.20 1.02
N ILE A 220 23.69 -12.83 2.16
CA ILE A 220 23.38 -12.31 3.49
C ILE A 220 24.66 -11.78 4.11
N ILE A 221 24.65 -10.51 4.50
CA ILE A 221 25.79 -9.88 5.15
C ILE A 221 25.41 -9.51 6.57
N THR A 222 26.23 -9.97 7.50
CA THR A 222 26.11 -9.72 8.93
C THR A 222 27.37 -9.03 9.46
N PRO A 223 27.35 -8.48 10.67
CA PRO A 223 28.56 -7.96 11.32
C PRO A 223 29.68 -9.00 11.42
N THR A 224 29.38 -10.30 11.51
CA THR A 224 30.40 -11.35 11.72
C THR A 224 30.79 -12.11 10.45
N GLN A 225 29.91 -12.23 9.47
CA GLN A 225 30.12 -13.08 8.29
C GLN A 225 29.35 -12.64 7.04
N VAL A 226 29.79 -13.16 5.89
CA VAL A 226 29.10 -13.10 4.60
C VAL A 226 28.67 -14.52 4.25
N ILE A 227 27.42 -14.69 3.83
CA ILE A 227 26.82 -15.98 3.52
C ILE A 227 26.23 -15.92 2.12
N GLU A 228 26.78 -16.72 1.21
CA GLU A 228 26.13 -17.03 -0.06
C GLU A 228 25.04 -18.07 0.17
N THR A 229 23.84 -17.79 -0.32
CA THR A 229 22.67 -18.65 -0.11
C THR A 229 22.54 -19.68 -1.23
N GLN A 230 21.80 -20.76 -0.95
CA GLN A 230 21.50 -21.79 -1.94
C GLN A 230 20.41 -21.37 -2.95
N ARG A 231 19.68 -20.28 -2.66
CA ARG A 231 18.51 -19.78 -3.41
C ARG A 231 17.54 -20.92 -3.82
N MET A 232 16.85 -21.49 -2.84
CA MET A 232 15.94 -22.64 -3.03
C MET A 232 14.61 -22.28 -3.73
N SER A 233 14.33 -20.99 -3.97
CA SER A 233 13.10 -20.53 -4.63
C SER A 233 13.38 -19.70 -5.88
N GLN A 234 12.44 -19.75 -6.82
CA GLN A 234 12.48 -18.92 -8.02
C GLN A 234 12.20 -17.45 -7.70
N ARG A 235 12.72 -16.57 -8.55
CA ARG A 235 12.44 -15.14 -8.44
C ARG A 235 11.10 -14.78 -9.09
N PRO A 236 10.43 -13.74 -8.59
CA PRO A 236 9.28 -13.18 -9.29
C PRO A 236 9.70 -12.71 -10.69
N VAL A 237 8.93 -13.09 -11.71
CA VAL A 237 9.15 -12.66 -13.11
C VAL A 237 8.53 -11.30 -13.42
N GLY A 238 7.78 -10.75 -12.48
CA GLY A 238 7.01 -9.51 -12.64
C GLY A 238 5.92 -9.38 -11.59
N ILE A 239 4.88 -8.60 -11.89
CA ILE A 239 3.71 -8.44 -11.03
C ILE A 239 2.72 -9.58 -11.23
N LEU A 240 2.41 -10.29 -10.15
CA LEU A 240 1.38 -11.34 -10.13
C LEU A 240 0.02 -10.72 -9.83
N TRP A 241 -0.69 -10.25 -10.87
CA TRP A 241 -1.96 -9.52 -10.72
C TRP A 241 -3.03 -10.25 -9.92
N HIS A 242 -3.09 -11.58 -10.03
CA HIS A 242 -4.08 -12.41 -9.34
C HIS A 242 -3.88 -12.47 -7.82
N LEU A 243 -2.75 -11.97 -7.30
CA LEU A 243 -2.47 -11.80 -5.87
C LEU A 243 -2.72 -10.37 -5.37
N LEU A 244 -3.19 -9.46 -6.24
CA LEU A 244 -3.42 -8.06 -5.90
C LEU A 244 -4.90 -7.73 -5.89
N SER A 245 -5.34 -7.09 -4.80
CA SER A 245 -6.68 -6.53 -4.68
C SER A 245 -6.82 -5.23 -5.49
N ASN A 246 -8.05 -4.88 -5.86
CA ASN A 246 -8.34 -3.59 -6.50
C ASN A 246 -7.98 -2.41 -5.58
N ARG A 247 -8.16 -2.55 -4.26
CA ARG A 247 -7.76 -1.54 -3.28
C ARG A 247 -6.26 -1.27 -3.35
N ARG A 248 -5.45 -2.31 -3.48
CA ARG A 248 -3.98 -2.20 -3.56
C ARG A 248 -3.52 -1.44 -4.79
N VAL A 249 -4.13 -1.72 -5.94
CA VAL A 249 -3.87 -1.00 -7.19
C VAL A 249 -4.27 0.49 -7.06
N GLN A 250 -5.35 0.80 -6.35
CA GLN A 250 -5.76 2.19 -6.09
C GLN A 250 -4.80 2.93 -5.14
N LEU A 251 -4.23 2.24 -4.15
CA LEU A 251 -3.28 2.82 -3.19
C LEU A 251 -1.89 3.09 -3.78
N MET A 252 -1.53 2.39 -4.87
CA MET A 252 -0.22 2.49 -5.52
C MET A 252 -0.41 2.81 -7.01
N PRO A 253 -0.50 4.10 -7.38
CA PRO A 253 -0.79 4.53 -8.76
C PRO A 253 0.10 3.90 -9.83
N VAL A 254 1.37 3.61 -9.51
CA VAL A 254 2.32 2.94 -10.41
C VAL A 254 1.84 1.54 -10.83
N LEU A 255 1.17 0.79 -9.95
CA LEU A 255 0.58 -0.50 -10.32
C LEU A 255 -0.58 -0.31 -11.29
N GLY A 256 -1.34 0.77 -11.16
CA GLY A 256 -2.40 1.12 -12.11
C GLY A 256 -1.88 1.45 -13.50
N GLN A 257 -0.77 2.22 -13.57
CA GLN A 257 -0.09 2.53 -14.83
C GLN A 257 0.46 1.27 -15.49
N LEU A 258 1.18 0.45 -14.72
CA LEU A 258 1.70 -0.82 -15.21
C LEU A 258 0.59 -1.71 -15.76
N ARG A 259 -0.50 -1.87 -15.00
CA ARG A 259 -1.63 -2.70 -15.39
C ARG A 259 -2.22 -2.27 -16.74
N GLU A 260 -2.29 -0.96 -16.98
CA GLU A 260 -2.77 -0.41 -18.25
C GLU A 260 -1.82 -0.76 -19.40
N ILE A 261 -0.50 -0.58 -19.21
CA ILE A 261 0.53 -0.97 -20.18
C ILE A 261 0.44 -2.46 -20.52
N GLU A 262 0.30 -3.31 -19.51
CA GLU A 262 0.22 -4.77 -19.68
C GLU A 262 -1.08 -5.20 -20.40
N MET A 263 -2.20 -4.59 -20.04
CA MET A 263 -3.49 -4.84 -20.71
C MET A 263 -3.47 -4.38 -22.18
N LEU A 264 -2.84 -3.25 -22.49
CA LEU A 264 -2.64 -2.78 -23.87
C LEU A 264 -1.74 -3.74 -24.66
N ALA A 265 -0.77 -4.36 -24.01
CA ALA A 265 0.09 -5.40 -24.58
C ALA A 265 -0.57 -6.80 -24.63
N GLY A 266 -1.88 -6.90 -24.35
CA GLY A 266 -2.63 -8.16 -24.42
C GLY A 266 -2.39 -9.13 -23.25
N ARG A 267 -1.69 -8.72 -22.19
CA ARG A 267 -1.44 -9.57 -21.02
C ARG A 267 -2.64 -9.63 -20.08
N ALA A 268 -2.90 -10.83 -19.54
CA ALA A 268 -3.95 -11.04 -18.55
C ALA A 268 -3.59 -10.38 -17.21
N CYS A 269 -4.37 -9.37 -16.82
CA CYS A 269 -4.16 -8.60 -15.58
C CYS A 269 -5.36 -8.70 -14.63
N THR A 270 -5.84 -9.92 -14.42
CA THR A 270 -6.96 -10.21 -13.52
C THR A 270 -6.53 -10.00 -12.08
N LEU A 271 -7.31 -9.22 -11.33
CA LEU A 271 -7.07 -8.93 -9.92
C LEU A 271 -7.77 -9.94 -9.02
N GLN A 272 -7.27 -10.07 -7.81
CA GLN A 272 -7.93 -10.84 -6.74
C GLN A 272 -9.27 -10.19 -6.38
N GLU A 273 -10.35 -10.98 -6.34
CA GLU A 273 -11.69 -10.47 -6.02
C GLU A 273 -11.82 -10.07 -4.54
N LEU A 274 -11.23 -10.87 -3.65
CA LEU A 274 -11.22 -10.63 -2.21
C LEU A 274 -10.01 -9.80 -1.82
N ASP A 275 -10.26 -8.76 -1.03
CA ASP A 275 -9.19 -7.97 -0.43
C ASP A 275 -8.65 -8.67 0.82
N THR A 276 -7.47 -9.27 0.69
CA THR A 276 -6.74 -9.89 1.80
C THR A 276 -5.67 -8.97 2.39
N ASP A 277 -5.57 -7.71 1.94
CA ASP A 277 -4.55 -6.77 2.40
C ASP A 277 -4.88 -6.17 3.77
N VAL A 278 -3.90 -6.15 4.67
CA VAL A 278 -4.05 -5.55 6.00
C VAL A 278 -4.04 -4.00 5.90
N ASP A 279 -5.11 -3.34 6.33
CA ASP A 279 -5.23 -1.86 6.31
C ASP A 279 -4.29 -1.17 7.32
N GLU A 280 -3.58 -0.13 6.88
CA GLU A 280 -2.74 0.72 7.74
C GLU A 280 -3.55 1.68 8.63
N ARG A 281 -4.75 2.11 8.20
CA ARG A 281 -5.52 3.18 8.87
C ARG A 281 -6.03 2.79 10.25
N ALA A 282 -6.23 1.50 10.50
CA ALA A 282 -6.71 0.99 11.79
C ALA A 282 -5.67 1.08 12.92
N ALA A 283 -4.37 1.22 12.60
CA ALA A 283 -3.30 1.29 13.60
C ALA A 283 -3.08 2.70 14.18
N THR A 284 -3.60 3.75 13.54
CA THR A 284 -3.77 5.07 14.17
C THR A 284 -4.99 5.02 15.09
N ARG A 285 -4.87 4.31 16.21
CA ARG A 285 -5.76 4.53 17.35
C ARG A 285 -5.79 6.03 17.61
N THR A 286 -6.98 6.62 17.53
CA THR A 286 -7.29 7.98 17.95
C THR A 286 -6.49 8.28 19.21
N ARG A 287 -5.52 9.18 19.08
CA ARG A 287 -4.75 9.69 20.20
C ARG A 287 -5.79 10.35 21.10
N ARG A 288 -6.29 9.65 22.13
CA ARG A 288 -7.18 10.23 23.13
C ARG A 288 -6.48 11.50 23.58
N LEU A 289 -7.12 12.64 23.34
CA LEU A 289 -6.62 13.95 23.75
C LEU A 289 -6.31 13.81 25.25
N ARG A 290 -5.03 13.78 25.59
CA ARG A 290 -4.59 13.75 26.98
C ARG A 290 -5.07 15.08 27.55
N ARG A 291 -6.13 15.05 28.34
CA ARG A 291 -6.71 16.23 29.00
C ARG A 291 -5.56 16.91 29.74
N ARG A 292 -5.11 18.06 29.24
CA ARG A 292 -4.07 18.87 29.89
C ARG A 292 -4.60 19.24 31.27
N THR A 293 -4.13 18.56 32.30
CA THR A 293 -4.21 19.06 33.67
C THR A 293 -3.30 20.28 33.70
N ARG A 294 -3.91 21.47 33.75
CA ARG A 294 -3.21 22.74 33.98
C ARG A 294 -2.47 22.62 35.31
N SER A 295 -1.14 22.50 35.28
CA SER A 295 -0.33 22.80 36.46
C SER A 295 -0.31 24.32 36.62
N HIS A 296 -1.00 24.84 37.63
CA HIS A 296 -0.79 26.21 38.06
C HIS A 296 0.60 26.31 38.70
N LYS A 297 1.45 27.12 38.08
CA LYS A 297 2.72 27.59 38.61
C LYS A 297 2.37 28.74 39.56
N SER A 298 2.43 28.53 40.87
CA SER A 298 2.32 29.60 41.84
C SER A 298 3.68 30.28 42.02
N HIS A 299 3.68 31.60 41.82
CA HIS A 299 4.74 32.49 42.28
C HIS A 299 4.87 32.40 43.80
N SER A 300 6.11 32.40 44.27
CA SER A 300 6.49 32.52 45.67
C SER A 300 6.62 34.00 45.99
N GLU A 301 5.75 34.54 46.82
CA GLU A 301 6.01 35.70 47.69
C GLU A 301 5.11 35.61 48.94
N GLY A 302 5.68 35.94 50.10
CA GLY A 302 4.93 36.53 51.21
C GLY A 302 4.29 35.61 52.24
N GLU A 303 5.03 35.42 53.35
CA GLU A 303 4.57 35.62 54.74
C GLU A 303 3.31 34.94 55.30
N GLY A 304 3.48 34.30 56.46
CA GLY A 304 2.67 34.65 57.63
C GLY A 304 1.48 33.76 58.00
N ASN A 305 1.76 32.82 58.91
CA ASN A 305 1.04 32.59 60.18
C ASN A 305 -0.36 31.93 60.20
N THR A 306 -0.53 31.05 61.21
CA THR A 306 -1.78 30.61 61.90
C THR A 306 -2.82 29.82 61.07
N THR A 307 -3.50 28.76 61.50
CA THR A 307 -3.76 28.11 62.79
C THR A 307 -4.46 26.77 62.50
N GLU A 308 -4.34 25.85 63.45
CA GLU A 308 -5.30 24.84 63.95
C GLU A 308 -6.76 24.99 63.45
N GLY A 309 -7.59 23.95 63.24
CA GLY A 309 -7.65 22.62 63.85
C GLY A 309 -8.93 21.85 63.40
N GLU A 310 -9.02 20.60 63.85
CA GLU A 310 -10.21 19.78 64.23
C GLU A 310 -11.42 19.62 63.27
N GLU A 311 -11.68 18.38 62.80
CA GLU A 311 -12.57 17.32 63.36
C GLU A 311 -14.08 17.47 63.04
N GLY A 312 -14.71 16.38 62.57
CA GLY A 312 -16.18 16.32 62.45
C GLY A 312 -16.79 15.19 61.62
N LYS A 313 -16.89 13.99 62.23
CA LYS A 313 -17.96 12.96 62.20
C LYS A 313 -18.78 12.62 60.90
N THR A 314 -18.72 11.31 60.59
CA THR A 314 -19.65 10.29 60.01
C THR A 314 -21.19 10.54 60.05
N PRO A 315 -22.09 9.65 59.52
CA PRO A 315 -22.05 8.63 58.42
C PRO A 315 -23.36 8.60 57.54
N GLY A 316 -23.43 7.79 56.46
CA GLY A 316 -24.74 7.43 55.83
C GLY A 316 -24.71 6.73 54.45
N LYS A 317 -25.09 5.44 54.39
CA LYS A 317 -25.44 4.62 53.19
C LYS A 317 -26.84 5.02 52.62
N PRO A 318 -27.44 4.43 51.52
CA PRO A 318 -27.00 3.40 50.56
C PRO A 318 -27.35 3.66 49.04
N ARG A 319 -26.91 2.71 48.20
CA ARG A 319 -27.31 2.31 46.81
C ARG A 319 -28.66 2.82 46.23
N ARG A 320 -28.65 3.14 44.91
CA ARG A 320 -29.73 2.90 43.90
C ARG A 320 -29.12 2.94 42.48
N SER A 321 -29.01 1.81 41.78
CA SER A 321 -29.94 1.22 40.80
C SER A 321 -30.18 2.05 39.53
N ALA A 322 -29.68 1.53 38.41
CA ALA A 322 -29.87 2.04 37.06
C ALA A 322 -31.35 2.03 36.64
N ARG A 323 -31.82 3.15 36.12
CA ARG A 323 -33.19 3.34 35.63
C ARG A 323 -33.23 3.13 34.12
N ARG A 324 -34.02 2.11 33.71
CA ARG A 324 -34.55 1.88 32.36
C ARG A 324 -35.18 3.14 31.76
N ARG A 325 -35.12 3.28 30.44
CA ARG A 325 -36.27 3.68 29.63
C ARG A 325 -36.44 2.78 28.42
N ASN A 326 -37.63 2.18 28.38
CA ASN A 326 -38.22 1.33 27.37
C ASN A 326 -38.77 2.16 26.18
N SER A 327 -39.14 1.40 25.14
CA SER A 327 -40.35 1.51 24.29
C SER A 327 -40.00 1.73 22.81
N ASN A 328 -40.60 1.05 21.83
CA ASN A 328 -41.55 -0.05 21.81
C ASN A 328 -41.70 -0.55 20.34
N LYS A 329 -41.94 -1.86 20.19
CA LYS A 329 -42.94 -2.49 19.30
C LYS A 329 -42.79 -2.30 17.77
N SER A 330 -42.61 -3.37 16.97
CA SER A 330 -43.67 -4.33 16.58
C SER A 330 -43.00 -5.62 16.07
N ALA A 331 -43.19 -6.78 16.73
CA ALA A 331 -44.12 -7.87 16.36
C ALA A 331 -43.92 -8.39 14.91
N GLY A 332 -43.59 -9.65 14.61
CA GLY A 332 -43.57 -10.88 15.37
C GLY A 332 -44.22 -12.00 14.53
N LYS A 333 -43.45 -13.02 14.12
CA LYS A 333 -43.95 -14.39 13.95
C LYS A 333 -42.77 -15.38 13.99
N GLU A 334 -42.96 -16.40 14.82
CA GLU A 334 -42.00 -17.38 15.35
C GLU A 334 -41.57 -18.50 14.38
N PRO A 335 -40.54 -19.29 14.74
CA PRO A 335 -39.83 -20.21 13.86
C PRO A 335 -40.40 -21.64 13.89
N LYS A 336 -40.14 -22.42 12.83
CA LYS A 336 -40.21 -23.89 12.86
C LYS A 336 -38.91 -24.48 12.30
N GLU A 337 -38.39 -25.45 13.04
CA GLU A 337 -37.18 -26.23 12.76
C GLU A 337 -37.32 -27.17 11.54
N GLY A 338 -36.17 -27.43 10.90
CA GLY A 338 -35.82 -28.73 10.31
C GLY A 338 -36.18 -28.99 8.85
N LYS A 339 -35.22 -28.82 7.93
CA LYS A 339 -34.77 -29.87 6.97
C LYS A 339 -33.61 -29.41 6.07
N GLU A 340 -32.70 -30.35 5.83
CA GLU A 340 -31.54 -30.29 4.95
C GLU A 340 -31.89 -30.09 3.47
N GLY A 341 -30.94 -29.51 2.73
CA GLY A 341 -30.70 -29.77 1.31
C GLY A 341 -31.61 -29.09 0.30
N GLU A 342 -31.23 -27.90 -0.17
CA GLU A 342 -31.49 -27.50 -1.57
C GLU A 342 -30.64 -26.28 -1.98
N THR A 343 -29.79 -26.49 -3.00
CA THR A 343 -29.01 -25.48 -3.69
C THR A 343 -29.91 -24.45 -4.38
N LYS A 344 -29.83 -23.18 -3.96
CA LYS A 344 -30.50 -22.08 -4.67
C LYS A 344 -29.95 -21.94 -6.10
N PRO A 345 -30.80 -21.87 -7.14
CA PRO A 345 -30.31 -21.74 -8.51
C PRO A 345 -29.67 -20.36 -8.71
N ARG A 346 -28.43 -20.36 -9.22
CA ARG A 346 -27.73 -19.14 -9.65
C ARG A 346 -28.60 -18.42 -10.68
N ARG A 347 -28.89 -17.13 -10.43
CA ARG A 347 -29.49 -16.24 -11.44
C ARG A 347 -28.68 -16.31 -12.74
N PRO A 348 -29.33 -16.43 -13.92
CA PRO A 348 -28.61 -16.46 -15.18
C PRO A 348 -27.79 -15.17 -15.34
N ARG A 349 -26.51 -15.32 -15.69
CA ARG A 349 -25.61 -14.21 -16.04
C ARG A 349 -26.29 -13.39 -17.13
N ARG A 350 -26.70 -12.15 -16.83
CA ARG A 350 -27.06 -11.17 -17.86
C ARG A 350 -25.86 -11.03 -18.80
N GLN A 351 -26.07 -11.27 -20.10
CA GLN A 351 -25.05 -11.01 -21.12
C GLN A 351 -24.59 -9.56 -20.98
N ARG A 352 -23.26 -9.37 -20.94
CA ARG A 352 -22.70 -8.02 -20.85
C ARG A 352 -23.00 -7.31 -22.18
N PRO A 353 -23.60 -6.12 -22.16
CA PRO A 353 -23.87 -5.38 -23.38
C PRO A 353 -22.56 -5.10 -24.12
N VAL A 354 -22.57 -5.32 -25.43
CA VAL A 354 -21.41 -5.14 -26.31
C VAL A 354 -21.26 -3.65 -26.62
N ILE A 355 -20.06 -3.12 -26.39
CA ILE A 355 -19.70 -1.76 -26.79
C ILE A 355 -19.68 -1.70 -28.32
N ASP A 356 -20.44 -0.78 -28.89
CA ASP A 356 -20.47 -0.48 -30.32
C ASP A 356 -19.26 0.35 -30.72
N PHE A 357 -19.11 1.51 -30.07
CA PHE A 357 -17.96 2.39 -30.26
C PHE A 357 -17.61 3.13 -28.97
N SER A 358 -16.45 3.78 -28.97
CA SER A 358 -15.94 4.54 -27.84
C SER A 358 -15.34 5.85 -28.31
N VAL A 359 -15.50 6.89 -27.49
CA VAL A 359 -14.95 8.22 -27.74
C VAL A 359 -14.05 8.60 -26.58
N LYS A 360 -12.86 9.11 -26.87
CA LYS A 360 -11.94 9.65 -25.87
C LYS A 360 -12.03 11.17 -25.85
N ILE A 361 -12.12 11.72 -24.65
CA ILE A 361 -12.06 13.16 -24.41
C ILE A 361 -10.76 13.41 -23.63
N SER A 362 -9.88 14.27 -24.12
CA SER A 362 -8.61 14.65 -23.51
C SER A 362 -8.48 16.17 -23.33
N ASN A 363 -7.40 16.62 -22.70
CA ASN A 363 -7.17 18.01 -22.26
C ASN A 363 -8.12 18.49 -21.14
N ILE A 364 -8.59 17.57 -20.30
CA ILE A 364 -9.41 17.88 -19.11
C ILE A 364 -8.48 18.48 -18.02
N SER A 365 -8.91 19.54 -17.33
CA SER A 365 -8.13 20.08 -16.20
C SER A 365 -8.10 19.05 -15.05
N PRO A 366 -6.96 18.85 -14.36
CA PRO A 366 -6.88 17.92 -13.23
C PRO A 366 -7.87 18.23 -12.10
N ASN A 367 -8.33 19.48 -12.02
CA ASN A 367 -9.29 19.98 -11.03
C ASN A 367 -10.76 19.91 -11.49
N THR A 368 -11.03 19.55 -12.75
CA THR A 368 -12.40 19.40 -13.27
C THR A 368 -13.11 18.29 -12.49
N ARG A 369 -14.34 18.54 -12.01
CA ARG A 369 -15.12 17.49 -11.34
C ARG A 369 -15.87 16.67 -12.38
N VAL A 370 -16.01 15.37 -12.11
CA VAL A 370 -16.76 14.46 -12.99
C VAL A 370 -18.20 14.91 -13.26
N ARG A 371 -18.81 15.63 -12.31
CA ARG A 371 -20.16 16.20 -12.47
C ARG A 371 -20.22 17.30 -13.53
N ASP A 372 -19.14 18.09 -13.67
CA ASP A 372 -19.10 19.23 -14.58
C ASP A 372 -19.00 18.72 -16.03
N LEU A 373 -18.19 17.65 -16.26
CA LEU A 373 -18.21 16.96 -17.55
C LEU A 373 -19.57 16.31 -17.83
N LYS A 374 -20.18 15.61 -16.86
CA LYS A 374 -21.51 15.00 -17.07
C LYS A 374 -22.57 16.02 -17.47
N GLN A 375 -22.52 17.21 -16.86
CA GLN A 375 -23.40 18.33 -17.19
C GLN A 375 -23.17 18.79 -18.63
N ALA A 376 -21.92 19.06 -19.02
CA ALA A 376 -21.57 19.48 -20.38
C ALA A 376 -21.94 18.44 -21.45
N LEU A 377 -21.79 17.15 -21.16
CA LEU A 377 -22.24 16.07 -22.05
C LEU A 377 -23.76 16.08 -22.21
N SER A 378 -24.51 16.26 -21.11
CA SER A 378 -25.96 16.32 -21.12
C SER A 378 -26.50 17.53 -21.89
N GLU A 379 -25.87 18.69 -21.75
CA GLU A 379 -26.21 19.93 -22.49
C GLU A 379 -26.04 19.77 -24.01
N ARG A 380 -25.09 18.92 -24.41
CA ARG A 380 -24.84 18.56 -25.83
C ARG A 380 -25.63 17.33 -26.28
N GLY A 381 -26.58 16.85 -25.47
CA GLY A 381 -27.42 15.71 -25.79
C GLY A 381 -26.69 14.36 -25.81
N VAL A 382 -25.45 14.28 -25.34
CA VAL A 382 -24.64 13.06 -25.35
C VAL A 382 -24.80 12.29 -24.04
N LYS A 383 -25.38 11.09 -24.13
CA LYS A 383 -25.62 10.20 -22.98
C LYS A 383 -24.91 8.86 -23.16
N PRO A 384 -23.64 8.73 -22.73
CA PRO A 384 -22.93 7.47 -22.81
C PRO A 384 -23.47 6.48 -21.79
N GLN A 385 -23.53 5.19 -22.16
CA GLN A 385 -23.98 4.12 -21.26
C GLN A 385 -22.93 3.82 -20.18
N ILE A 386 -21.63 3.98 -20.50
CA ILE A 386 -20.55 3.93 -19.52
C ILE A 386 -19.62 5.13 -19.76
N MET A 387 -19.22 5.78 -18.66
CA MET A 387 -18.17 6.79 -18.66
C MET A 387 -17.03 6.34 -17.74
N VAL A 388 -15.84 6.17 -18.30
CA VAL A 388 -14.61 5.87 -17.57
C VAL A 388 -13.87 7.19 -17.32
N TRP A 389 -14.04 7.74 -16.12
CA TRP A 389 -13.46 9.01 -15.73
C TRP A 389 -11.98 8.88 -15.32
N LYS A 390 -11.11 9.66 -15.96
CA LYS A 390 -9.69 9.81 -15.62
C LYS A 390 -9.30 11.29 -15.56
N GLY A 391 -10.19 12.16 -15.08
CA GLY A 391 -10.01 13.63 -15.15
C GLY A 391 -8.75 14.17 -14.49
N PHE A 392 -8.27 13.55 -13.40
CA PHE A 392 -6.97 13.90 -12.79
C PHE A 392 -5.77 13.65 -13.73
N ARG A 393 -5.89 12.70 -14.67
CA ARG A 393 -4.91 12.43 -15.75
C ARG A 393 -5.23 13.19 -17.04
N GLY A 394 -6.25 14.04 -17.03
CA GLY A 394 -6.63 14.91 -18.14
C GLY A 394 -7.44 14.26 -19.26
N PHE A 395 -8.07 13.10 -19.04
CA PHE A 395 -8.93 12.48 -20.06
C PHE A 395 -10.09 11.64 -19.49
N CYS A 396 -11.00 11.19 -20.35
CA CYS A 396 -12.01 10.18 -20.04
C CYS A 396 -12.43 9.41 -21.30
N TYR A 397 -13.03 8.23 -21.11
CA TYR A 397 -13.65 7.47 -22.20
C TYR A 397 -15.16 7.41 -22.03
N LEU A 398 -15.87 7.59 -23.15
CA LEU A 398 -17.31 7.43 -23.27
C LEU A 398 -17.58 6.17 -24.11
N HIS A 399 -18.36 5.23 -23.58
CA HIS A 399 -18.70 4.00 -24.27
C HIS A 399 -20.18 3.96 -24.63
N PHE A 400 -20.45 3.60 -25.88
CA PHE A 400 -21.78 3.45 -26.44
C PHE A 400 -22.05 1.99 -26.77
N PHE A 401 -23.22 1.47 -26.43
CA PHE A 401 -23.57 0.06 -26.67
C PHE A 401 -24.36 -0.11 -27.97
N LYS A 402 -24.28 -1.29 -28.57
CA LYS A 402 -25.08 -1.62 -29.75
C LYS A 402 -26.57 -1.56 -29.41
N PRO A 403 -27.42 -0.92 -30.23
CA PRO A 403 -28.86 -1.00 -30.07
C PRO A 403 -29.29 -2.47 -30.14
N SER A 404 -29.98 -2.96 -29.12
CA SER A 404 -30.62 -4.27 -29.19
C SER A 404 -31.86 -4.17 -30.09
N PRO A 405 -32.12 -5.14 -30.99
CA PRO A 405 -33.37 -5.15 -31.75
C PRO A 405 -34.55 -5.30 -30.77
N GLN A 406 -35.32 -4.23 -30.59
CA GLN A 406 -36.58 -4.28 -29.84
C GLN A 406 -37.63 -4.99 -30.70
N LYS A 407 -38.17 -6.09 -30.19
CA LYS A 407 -39.39 -6.72 -30.70
C LYS A 407 -40.58 -5.91 -30.15
N GLY A 408 -41.35 -5.27 -31.02
CA GLY A 408 -42.65 -4.71 -30.67
C GLY A 408 -42.89 -3.30 -31.20
N GLU A 409 -43.92 -3.19 -32.05
CA GLU A 409 -44.54 -1.95 -32.53
C GLU A 409 -44.95 -1.01 -31.40
N GLY A 410 -44.85 0.30 -31.65
CA GLY A 410 -45.35 1.34 -30.75
C GLY A 410 -44.66 2.67 -31.00
N ASP A 411 -45.22 3.44 -31.93
CA ASP A 411 -44.86 4.83 -32.21
C ASP A 411 -44.90 5.69 -30.93
N THR A 412 -43.73 5.96 -30.36
CA THR A 412 -43.40 7.16 -29.58
C THR A 412 -41.90 7.36 -29.71
N GLY A 413 -41.50 8.52 -30.24
CA GLY A 413 -40.13 8.83 -30.69
C GLY A 413 -39.01 8.31 -29.79
N ALA A 414 -38.40 7.20 -30.18
CA ALA A 414 -37.16 6.71 -29.59
C ALA A 414 -36.03 7.68 -30.01
N PRO A 415 -35.15 8.11 -29.10
CA PRO A 415 -34.01 8.94 -29.47
C PRO A 415 -33.16 8.17 -30.49
N ALA A 416 -32.88 8.79 -31.63
CA ALA A 416 -32.06 8.21 -32.69
C ALA A 416 -30.78 7.61 -32.08
N ALA A 417 -30.46 6.37 -32.46
CA ALA A 417 -29.24 5.71 -32.02
C ALA A 417 -28.04 6.61 -32.36
N ALA A 418 -27.31 7.06 -31.34
CA ALA A 418 -26.19 7.97 -31.53
C ALA A 418 -25.09 7.28 -32.36
N SER A 419 -24.83 7.77 -33.57
CA SER A 419 -23.68 7.33 -34.36
C SER A 419 -22.40 7.98 -33.82
N MET A 420 -21.26 7.34 -34.07
CA MET A 420 -19.97 7.86 -33.64
C MET A 420 -19.69 9.27 -34.17
N ASP A 421 -19.98 9.53 -35.45
CA ASP A 421 -19.80 10.83 -36.08
C ASP A 421 -20.71 11.91 -35.47
N SER A 422 -21.96 11.54 -35.12
CA SER A 422 -22.88 12.44 -34.43
C SER A 422 -22.38 12.82 -33.04
N VAL A 423 -21.79 11.88 -32.30
CA VAL A 423 -21.19 12.14 -30.98
C VAL A 423 -19.95 13.03 -31.11
N LEU A 424 -19.06 12.75 -32.07
CA LEU A 424 -17.88 13.57 -32.31
C LEU A 424 -18.25 15.01 -32.71
N ALA A 425 -19.25 15.17 -33.59
CA ALA A 425 -19.77 16.47 -33.97
C ALA A 425 -20.42 17.22 -32.80
N ALA A 426 -21.24 16.54 -31.99
CA ALA A 426 -21.89 17.15 -30.83
C ALA A 426 -20.90 17.64 -29.76
N LEU A 427 -19.77 16.92 -29.61
CA LEU A 427 -18.72 17.24 -28.64
C LEU A 427 -17.61 18.13 -29.23
N ALA A 428 -17.67 18.48 -30.52
CA ALA A 428 -16.73 19.37 -31.15
C ALA A 428 -16.72 20.72 -30.43
N GLN A 429 -15.51 21.24 -30.22
CA GLN A 429 -15.27 22.53 -29.55
C GLN A 429 -15.84 22.63 -28.13
N MET A 430 -16.08 21.49 -27.45
CA MET A 430 -16.48 21.48 -26.05
C MET A 430 -15.35 22.04 -25.17
N SER A 431 -15.68 22.91 -24.23
CA SER A 431 -14.73 23.43 -23.26
C SER A 431 -15.23 23.22 -21.83
N LEU A 432 -14.30 23.07 -20.89
CA LEU A 432 -14.57 22.94 -19.46
C LEU A 432 -13.62 23.84 -18.66
N GLY A 433 -14.13 24.38 -17.54
CA GLY A 433 -13.47 25.43 -16.75
C GLY A 433 -14.13 26.79 -16.99
N GLY A 434 -14.20 27.64 -15.96
CA GLY A 434 -14.76 29.00 -16.06
C GLY A 434 -16.11 29.27 -15.40
N SER A 435 -16.72 28.35 -14.64
CA SER A 435 -17.93 28.65 -13.86
C SER A 435 -17.57 29.01 -12.41
N GLY A 436 -17.90 30.25 -12.02
CA GLY A 436 -17.55 30.89 -10.75
C GLY A 436 -18.14 30.22 -9.50
N GLY A 437 -17.33 29.35 -8.87
CA GLY A 437 -17.46 29.06 -7.45
C GLY A 437 -16.49 29.96 -6.68
N SER A 438 -17.01 30.80 -5.79
CA SER A 438 -16.21 31.62 -4.87
C SER A 438 -15.19 30.75 -4.12
N ALA A 439 -13.92 31.10 -4.27
CA ALA A 439 -12.84 30.52 -3.48
C ALA A 439 -12.95 31.03 -2.02
N PRO A 440 -12.69 30.18 -1.00
CA PRO A 440 -12.40 30.69 0.32
C PRO A 440 -11.04 31.40 0.29
N ASP A 441 -10.97 32.58 0.91
CA ASP A 441 -9.79 33.45 0.95
C ASP A 441 -8.50 32.69 1.30
N GLY A 442 -7.46 32.83 0.45
CA GLY A 442 -6.09 32.49 0.83
C GLY A 442 -5.21 31.71 -0.16
N ALA A 443 -5.54 31.64 -1.45
CA ALA A 443 -4.59 31.12 -2.45
C ALA A 443 -4.63 31.96 -3.73
N ALA A 444 -3.51 32.60 -4.04
CA ALA A 444 -3.28 33.25 -5.32
C ALA A 444 -3.04 32.17 -6.38
N ASP A 445 -4.11 31.69 -7.02
CA ASP A 445 -4.02 30.94 -8.26
C ASP A 445 -5.04 31.51 -9.25
N ALA A 446 -4.57 31.82 -10.45
CA ALA A 446 -5.36 32.47 -11.50
C ALA A 446 -6.63 31.66 -11.82
N PRO A 447 -7.75 32.31 -12.21
CA PRO A 447 -8.95 31.58 -12.61
C PRO A 447 -8.63 30.62 -13.76
N ASP A 448 -8.92 29.32 -13.57
CA ASP A 448 -8.71 28.26 -14.56
C ASP A 448 -9.55 28.60 -15.80
N LYS A 449 -8.89 29.16 -16.83
CA LYS A 449 -9.53 29.58 -18.08
C LYS A 449 -10.20 28.35 -18.72
N PRO A 450 -11.37 28.51 -19.38
CA PRO A 450 -12.02 27.42 -20.09
C PRO A 450 -11.04 26.75 -21.07
N ARG A 451 -10.80 25.45 -20.88
CA ARG A 451 -9.93 24.66 -21.75
C ARG A 451 -10.76 23.97 -22.81
N LEU A 452 -10.35 24.10 -24.07
CA LEU A 452 -10.93 23.34 -25.17
C LEU A 452 -10.52 21.87 -25.04
N LEU A 453 -11.50 20.98 -25.06
CA LEU A 453 -11.29 19.55 -24.97
C LEU A 453 -11.01 18.97 -26.34
N CYS A 454 -10.13 17.98 -26.39
CA CYS A 454 -9.86 17.21 -27.59
C CYS A 454 -10.75 15.98 -27.58
N VAL A 455 -11.50 15.73 -28.66
CA VAL A 455 -12.45 14.62 -28.76
C VAL A 455 -12.07 13.78 -29.97
N GLU A 456 -11.77 12.51 -29.73
CA GLU A 456 -11.28 11.60 -30.77
C GLU A 456 -11.92 10.20 -30.67
N PRO A 457 -12.03 9.48 -31.80
CA PRO A 457 -12.26 8.05 -31.80
C PRO A 457 -11.36 7.31 -30.82
N ALA A 458 -11.92 6.49 -29.93
CA ALA A 458 -11.11 5.58 -29.13
C ALA A 458 -10.92 4.25 -29.89
N PRO A 459 -9.71 3.67 -29.90
CA PRO A 459 -9.45 2.42 -30.62
C PRO A 459 -10.37 1.29 -30.12
N PRO A 460 -10.85 0.41 -31.01
CA PRO A 460 -11.78 -0.66 -30.64
C PRO A 460 -11.13 -1.61 -29.64
N ARG A 461 -11.85 -1.89 -28.56
CA ARG A 461 -11.45 -2.88 -27.56
C ARG A 461 -11.52 -4.26 -28.23
N GLN A 462 -10.38 -4.86 -28.54
CA GLN A 462 -10.35 -6.23 -29.06
C GLN A 462 -11.10 -7.16 -28.08
N PRO A 463 -12.08 -7.95 -28.55
CA PRO A 463 -12.73 -8.93 -27.70
C PRO A 463 -11.69 -9.97 -27.26
N GLN A 464 -11.60 -10.21 -25.96
CA GLN A 464 -10.79 -11.29 -25.41
C GLN A 464 -11.23 -12.61 -26.06
N PRO A 465 -10.32 -13.46 -26.56
CA PRO A 465 -10.70 -14.82 -26.96
C PRO A 465 -11.31 -15.51 -25.73
N ALA A 466 -12.48 -16.12 -25.93
CA ALA A 466 -13.07 -16.97 -24.92
C ALA A 466 -12.08 -18.10 -24.66
N ALA A 467 -11.64 -18.24 -23.40
CA ALA A 467 -10.79 -19.35 -23.00
C ALA A 467 -11.52 -20.66 -23.33
N GLU A 468 -11.05 -21.36 -24.35
CA GLU A 468 -11.43 -22.75 -24.60
C GLU A 468 -10.98 -23.54 -23.37
N VAL A 469 -11.96 -24.15 -22.71
CA VAL A 469 -11.74 -25.07 -21.61
C VAL A 469 -11.41 -26.40 -22.25
N HIS A 470 -10.12 -26.76 -22.25
CA HIS A 470 -9.66 -28.13 -22.40
C HIS A 470 -8.61 -28.45 -21.35
#